data_AF-A0A7K6AWL5-F1
#
_entry.id   AF-A0A7K6AWL5-F1
#
_cell.length_a   1.000
_cell.length_b   1.000
_cell.length_c   1.000
_cell.angle_alpha   90.00
_cell.angle_beta   90.00
_cell.angle_gamma   90.00
#
_symmetry.space_group_name_H-M   'P 1'
#
loop_
_entity.id
_entity.type
_entity.pdbx_description
1 polymer ?
#
loop_
_entity_poly.entity_id
_entity_poly.type
_entity_poly.pdbx_seq_one_letter_code
_entity_poly.pdbx_strand_id
1 'polypeptide(L)'
;GQQVNQCALDFFRKVKAHCAEPFTQYWTCIDYSSLQELRRCRKQQAAFDNCVLEKLGWVRPDLGELSKVTKVKTDRPLPENVYHSRPRPEPNPPIEGELKPSVFGSRLFFWTW
;
A
#
# COMPACT_ATOMS: atom_id res chain seq x y z
N GLY A 1 -4.15 0.05 15.51
CA GLY A 1 -5.49 -0.30 15.01
C GLY A 1 -6.55 0.58 15.63
N GLN A 2 -6.74 0.51 16.94
CA GLN A 2 -7.81 1.22 17.66
C GLN A 2 -7.91 2.73 17.35
N GLN A 3 -6.79 3.44 17.27
CA GLN A 3 -6.78 4.88 16.93
C GLN A 3 -7.35 5.16 15.53
N VAL A 4 -7.13 4.26 14.56
CA VAL A 4 -7.70 4.38 13.20
C VAL A 4 -9.22 4.19 13.26
N ASN A 5 -9.69 3.20 14.02
CA ASN A 5 -11.13 2.97 14.20
C ASN A 5 -11.81 4.17 14.86
N GLN A 6 -11.18 4.76 15.89
CA GLN A 6 -11.70 5.95 16.54
C GLN A 6 -11.80 7.12 15.55
N CYS A 7 -10.75 7.36 14.76
CA CYS A 7 -10.75 8.39 13.72
C CYS A 7 -11.89 8.19 12.71
N ALA A 8 -12.10 6.95 12.25
CA ALA A 8 -13.19 6.62 11.31
C ALA A 8 -14.59 6.83 11.93
N LEU A 9 -14.78 6.46 13.20
CA LEU A 9 -16.05 6.68 13.90
C LEU A 9 -16.35 8.19 14.02
N ASP A 10 -15.34 8.99 14.37
CA ASP A 10 -15.51 10.44 14.49
C ASP A 10 -15.80 11.09 13.12
N PHE A 11 -15.21 10.57 12.03
CA PHE A 11 -15.58 10.97 10.68
C PHE A 11 -17.07 10.73 10.40
N PHE A 12 -17.58 9.50 10.60
CA PHE A 12 -18.99 9.19 10.31
C PHE A 12 -19.97 9.93 11.24
N ARG A 13 -19.58 10.19 12.49
CA ARG A 13 -20.37 11.03 13.41
C ARG A 13 -20.53 12.45 12.88
N LYS A 14 -19.46 13.07 12.37
CA LYS A 14 -19.51 14.41 11.76
C LYS A 14 -20.36 14.42 10.49
N VAL A 15 -20.18 13.44 9.61
CA VAL A 15 -21.00 13.31 8.39
C VAL A 15 -22.48 13.16 8.74
N LYS A 16 -22.81 12.33 9.74
CA LYS A 16 -24.19 12.13 10.22
C LYS A 16 -24.78 13.40 10.85
N ALA A 17 -23.99 14.19 11.57
CA ALA A 17 -24.47 15.41 12.20
C ALA A 17 -24.75 16.55 11.20
N HIS A 18 -23.96 16.65 10.12
CA HIS A 18 -24.01 17.81 9.22
C HIS A 18 -24.59 17.54 7.83
N CYS A 19 -24.35 16.36 7.24
CA CYS A 19 -24.63 16.05 5.83
C CYS A 19 -25.26 14.65 5.64
N ALA A 20 -26.10 14.19 6.58
CA ALA A 20 -26.68 12.84 6.54
C ALA A 20 -27.52 12.56 5.29
N GLU A 21 -28.41 13.47 4.89
CA GLU A 21 -29.30 13.29 3.73
C GLU A 21 -28.55 13.21 2.39
N PRO A 22 -27.70 14.19 2.00
CA PRO A 22 -26.97 14.11 0.73
C PRO A 22 -26.00 12.93 0.71
N PHE A 23 -25.40 12.59 1.85
CA PHE A 23 -24.58 11.38 1.98
C PHE A 23 -25.41 10.12 1.72
N THR A 24 -26.62 10.04 2.27
CA THR A 24 -27.50 8.88 2.12
C THR A 24 -27.92 8.67 0.67
N GLN A 25 -28.29 9.74 -0.02
CA GLN A 25 -28.60 9.68 -1.45
C GLN A 25 -27.40 9.25 -2.29
N TYR A 26 -26.19 9.73 -1.95
CA TYR A 26 -24.97 9.40 -2.68
C TYR A 26 -24.60 7.91 -2.56
N TRP A 27 -24.51 7.38 -1.34
CA TRP A 27 -24.14 5.97 -1.19
C TRP A 27 -25.25 5.03 -1.68
N THR A 28 -26.53 5.40 -1.55
CA THR A 28 -27.65 4.61 -2.09
C THR A 28 -27.56 4.50 -3.62
N CYS A 29 -27.16 5.58 -4.30
CA CYS A 29 -26.92 5.55 -5.75
C CYS A 29 -25.76 4.60 -6.12
N ILE A 30 -24.66 4.63 -5.34
CA ILE A 30 -23.51 3.75 -5.58
C ILE A 30 -23.89 2.29 -5.39
N ASP A 31 -24.65 2.00 -4.33
CA ASP A 31 -25.07 0.65 -3.93
C ASP A 31 -26.00 0.00 -4.96
N TYR A 32 -26.73 0.80 -5.76
CA TYR A 32 -27.57 0.28 -6.84
C TYR A 32 -26.78 -0.45 -7.94
N SER A 33 -25.49 -0.15 -8.12
CA SER A 33 -24.66 -0.80 -9.13
C SER A 33 -23.87 -1.96 -8.53
N SER A 34 -23.91 -3.13 -9.18
CA SER A 34 -23.13 -4.31 -8.77
C SER A 34 -21.62 -4.09 -8.70
N LEU A 35 -21.08 -3.14 -9.47
CA LEU A 35 -19.66 -2.79 -9.49
C LEU A 35 -19.35 -1.50 -8.72
N GLN A 36 -20.37 -0.85 -8.12
CA GLN A 36 -20.21 0.39 -7.36
C GLN A 36 -19.47 1.50 -8.14
N GLU A 37 -19.80 1.66 -9.42
CA GLU A 37 -19.09 2.59 -10.32
C GLU A 37 -19.37 4.07 -9.97
N LEU A 38 -18.35 4.77 -9.44
CA LEU A 38 -18.45 6.20 -9.06
C LEU A 38 -18.90 7.14 -10.19
N ARG A 39 -18.64 6.79 -11.45
CA ARG A 39 -19.01 7.59 -12.62
C ARG A 39 -20.53 7.76 -12.81
N ARG A 40 -21.35 6.86 -12.24
CA ARG A 40 -22.82 6.90 -12.41
C ARG A 40 -23.50 7.89 -11.47
N CYS A 41 -22.86 8.26 -10.36
CA CYS A 41 -23.46 9.04 -9.27
C CYS A 41 -22.85 10.43 -9.10
N ARG A 42 -22.35 11.05 -10.19
CA ARG A 42 -21.63 12.35 -10.12
C ARG A 42 -22.52 13.51 -9.65
N LYS A 43 -23.83 13.48 -9.91
CA LYS A 43 -24.77 14.51 -9.44
C LYS A 43 -24.90 14.49 -7.92
N GLN A 44 -25.13 13.30 -7.37
CA GLN A 44 -25.24 13.08 -5.92
C GLN A 44 -23.89 13.32 -5.24
N GLN A 45 -22.78 12.97 -5.91
CA GLN A 45 -21.44 13.27 -5.42
C GLN A 45 -21.23 14.78 -5.27
N ALA A 46 -21.55 15.59 -6.29
CA ALA A 46 -21.41 17.03 -6.21
C ALA A 46 -22.27 17.63 -5.09
N ALA A 47 -23.49 17.15 -4.88
CA ALA A 47 -24.33 17.58 -3.77
C ALA A 47 -23.72 17.24 -2.39
N PHE A 48 -23.14 16.05 -2.24
CA PHE A 48 -22.46 15.65 -1.01
C PHE A 48 -21.17 16.46 -0.78
N ASP A 49 -20.32 16.56 -1.80
CA ASP A 49 -19.05 17.29 -1.75
C ASP A 49 -19.29 18.77 -1.41
N ASN A 50 -20.33 19.40 -1.99
CA ASN A 50 -20.71 20.78 -1.66
C ASN A 50 -21.15 20.93 -0.20
N CYS A 51 -22.00 20.02 0.33
CA CYS A 51 -22.42 20.07 1.73
C CYS A 51 -21.22 19.96 2.69
N VAL A 52 -20.30 19.05 2.39
CA VAL A 52 -19.10 18.82 3.20
C VAL A 52 -18.14 20.01 3.12
N LEU A 53 -17.98 20.60 1.94
CA LEU A 53 -17.16 21.79 1.77
C LEU A 53 -17.73 22.98 2.56
N GLU A 54 -19.03 23.22 2.49
CA GLU A 54 -19.68 24.35 3.17
C GLU A 54 -19.71 24.20 4.69
N LYS A 55 -20.00 22.99 5.22
CA LYS A 55 -20.19 22.78 6.66
C LYS A 55 -18.93 22.34 7.41
N LEU A 56 -18.03 21.62 6.75
CA LEU A 56 -16.84 21.03 7.36
C LEU A 56 -15.53 21.55 6.77
N GLY A 57 -15.57 22.24 5.63
CA GLY A 57 -14.40 22.79 4.97
C GLY A 57 -13.49 21.74 4.33
N TRP A 58 -13.96 20.51 4.12
CA TRP A 58 -13.13 19.46 3.53
C TRP A 58 -13.16 19.55 2.01
N VAL A 59 -11.99 19.73 1.42
CA VAL A 59 -11.80 19.69 -0.03
C VAL A 59 -11.53 18.25 -0.45
N ARG A 60 -12.24 17.80 -1.49
CA ARG A 60 -12.03 16.47 -2.06
C ARG A 60 -10.63 16.40 -2.71
N PRO A 61 -9.81 15.41 -2.36
CA PRO A 61 -8.49 15.25 -2.97
C PRO A 61 -8.56 15.03 -4.48
N ASP A 62 -7.59 15.58 -5.18
CA ASP A 62 -7.46 15.44 -6.63
C ASP A 62 -6.91 14.06 -7.04
N LEU A 63 -7.03 13.76 -8.34
CA LEU A 63 -6.52 12.51 -8.88
C LEU A 63 -5.00 12.40 -8.64
N GLY A 64 -4.61 11.30 -7.99
CA GLY A 64 -3.22 10.99 -7.72
C GLY A 64 -2.71 11.48 -6.36
N GLU A 65 -3.46 12.33 -5.64
CA GLU A 65 -3.02 12.79 -4.31
C GLU A 65 -2.98 11.65 -3.29
N LEU A 66 -4.00 10.81 -3.28
CA LEU A 66 -4.10 9.67 -2.37
C LEU A 66 -3.11 8.54 -2.69
N SER A 67 -2.53 8.52 -3.89
CA SER A 67 -1.52 7.52 -4.29
C SER A 67 -0.08 7.97 -4.05
N LYS A 68 0.14 9.20 -3.56
CA LYS A 68 1.49 9.69 -3.24
C LYS A 68 2.06 8.93 -2.04
N VAL A 69 3.36 8.63 -2.07
CA VAL A 69 4.06 8.04 -0.94
C VAL A 69 4.19 9.07 0.17
N THR A 70 3.53 8.83 1.30
CA THR A 70 3.58 9.71 2.46
C THR A 70 4.70 9.31 3.41
N LYS A 71 5.36 10.30 4.02
CA LYS A 71 6.36 10.08 5.07
C LYS A 71 5.67 10.22 6.42
N VAL A 72 5.68 9.16 7.22
CA VAL A 72 5.02 9.12 8.54
C VAL A 72 6.07 9.18 9.63
N LYS A 73 5.97 10.19 10.51
CA LYS A 73 6.80 10.26 11.73
C LYS A 73 6.23 9.32 12.78
N THR A 74 7.08 8.49 13.39
CA THR A 74 6.71 7.61 14.49
C THR A 74 7.77 7.61 15.57
N ASP A 75 7.37 7.59 16.84
CA ASP A 75 8.30 7.56 17.98
C ASP A 75 8.81 6.15 18.31
N ARG A 76 8.12 5.11 17.82
CA ARG A 76 8.52 3.71 18.01
C ARG A 76 9.84 3.41 17.27
N PRO A 77 10.73 2.58 17.83
CA PRO A 77 11.96 2.19 17.17
C PRO A 77 11.71 1.31 15.94
N LEU A 78 12.64 1.32 14.99
CA LEU A 78 12.62 0.42 13.84
C LEU A 78 12.94 -1.01 14.33
N PRO A 79 12.09 -2.02 14.02
CA PRO A 79 12.38 -3.40 14.37
C PRO A 79 13.59 -3.93 13.60
N GLU A 80 14.57 -4.48 14.33
CA GLU A 80 15.81 -5.02 13.75
C GLU A 80 15.59 -6.35 13.01
N ASN A 81 14.77 -7.24 13.58
CA ASN A 81 14.40 -8.52 12.98
C ASN A 81 12.87 -8.69 12.94
N VAL A 82 12.25 -8.13 11.90
CA VAL A 82 10.78 -8.10 11.72
C VAL A 82 10.16 -9.49 11.72
N TYR A 83 10.85 -10.46 11.12
CA TYR A 83 10.31 -11.80 10.88
C TYR A 83 10.77 -12.82 11.92
N HIS A 84 11.53 -12.40 12.94
CA HIS A 84 12.23 -13.32 13.85
C HIS A 84 13.02 -14.40 13.07
N SER A 85 13.68 -13.99 11.99
CA SER A 85 14.43 -14.91 11.13
C SER A 85 15.65 -15.48 11.86
N ARG A 86 15.87 -16.79 11.69
CA ARG A 86 17.12 -17.46 12.07
C ARG A 86 18.31 -16.90 11.28
N PRO A 87 19.56 -17.05 11.77
CA PRO A 87 20.74 -16.69 11.00
C PRO A 87 20.75 -17.40 9.65
N ARG A 88 21.24 -16.70 8.62
CA ARG A 88 21.43 -17.31 7.30
C ARG A 88 22.54 -18.36 7.37
N PRO A 89 22.46 -19.44 6.59
CA PRO A 89 23.59 -20.35 6.41
C PRO A 89 24.82 -19.61 5.91
N GLU A 90 26.00 -20.11 6.28
CA GLU A 90 27.25 -19.58 5.75
C GLU A 90 27.31 -19.81 4.22
N PRO A 91 27.79 -18.83 3.44
CA PRO A 91 27.97 -19.01 2.01
C PRO A 91 29.09 -20.01 1.73
N ASN A 92 29.00 -20.71 0.60
CA ASN A 92 30.13 -21.51 0.11
C ASN A 92 31.33 -20.58 -0.12
N PRO A 93 32.56 -21.03 0.18
CA PRO A 93 33.74 -20.23 -0.07
C PRO A 93 33.87 -19.91 -1.58
N PRO A 94 34.23 -18.66 -1.94
CA PRO A 94 34.51 -18.33 -3.33
C PRO A 94 35.77 -19.07 -3.80
N ILE A 95 35.82 -19.42 -5.09
CA ILE A 95 37.04 -19.93 -5.69
C ILE A 95 37.96 -18.73 -5.95
N GLU A 96 39.01 -18.61 -5.15
CA GLU A 96 40.03 -17.56 -5.30
C GLU A 96 41.27 -18.11 -5.99
N GLY A 97 41.86 -17.29 -6.88
CA GLY A 97 43.09 -17.62 -7.62
C GLY A 97 42.90 -17.72 -9.13
N GLU A 98 44.01 -17.69 -9.86
CA GLU A 98 44.01 -17.85 -11.32
C GLU A 98 43.68 -19.30 -11.70
N LEU A 99 42.80 -19.46 -12.70
CA LEU A 99 42.49 -20.75 -13.30
C LEU A 99 43.74 -21.28 -14.02
N LYS A 100 44.46 -22.17 -13.35
CA LYS A 100 45.60 -22.87 -13.95
C LYS A 100 45.10 -23.91 -14.96
N PRO A 101 45.86 -24.17 -16.05
CA PRO A 101 45.56 -25.29 -16.94
C PRO A 101 45.59 -26.61 -16.15
N SER A 102 44.83 -27.60 -16.61
CA SER A 102 44.82 -28.92 -15.98
C SER A 102 46.20 -29.57 -16.08
N VAL A 103 46.68 -30.14 -14.97
CA VAL A 103 48.07 -30.65 -14.87
C VAL A 103 48.41 -31.74 -15.90
N PHE A 104 47.42 -32.51 -16.36
CA PHE A 104 47.61 -33.64 -17.29
C PHE A 104 46.54 -33.68 -18.40
N GLY A 105 46.06 -32.50 -18.86
CA GLY A 105 45.02 -32.43 -19.90
C GLY A 105 43.69 -33.04 -19.45
N SER A 106 43.04 -33.80 -20.33
CA SER A 106 41.74 -34.44 -20.10
C SER A 106 41.76 -35.65 -19.14
N ARG A 107 42.93 -36.28 -18.89
CA ARG A 107 43.07 -37.53 -18.11
C ARG A 107 42.14 -38.67 -18.60
N LEU A 108 41.86 -38.74 -19.89
CA LEU A 108 40.93 -39.70 -20.48
C LEU A 108 41.67 -40.76 -21.29
N PHE A 109 41.67 -42.02 -20.84
CA PHE A 109 42.27 -43.24 -21.44
C PHE A 109 43.56 -43.06 -22.28
N PHE A 110 43.48 -42.44 -23.46
CA PHE A 110 44.59 -42.24 -24.40
C PHE A 110 44.77 -40.78 -24.88
N TRP A 111 43.92 -39.84 -24.47
CA TRP A 111 44.07 -38.42 -24.79
C TRP A 111 44.92 -37.71 -23.73
N THR A 112 46.06 -37.18 -24.19
CA THR A 112 47.06 -36.48 -23.36
C THR A 112 46.92 -34.96 -23.38
N TRP A 113 45.99 -34.43 -24.17
CA TRP A 113 45.61 -33.01 -24.20
C TRP A 113 44.26 -32.78 -23.51
#